data_AF-A0A537N9B7-F1
#
_entry.id   AF-A0A537N9B7-F1
#
_cell.length_a   1.000
_cell.length_b   1.000
_cell.length_c   1.000
_cell.angle_alpha   90.00
_cell.angle_beta   90.00
_cell.angle_gamma   90.00
#
_symmetry.space_group_name_H-M   'P 1'
#
loop_
_entity.id
_entity.type
_entity.pdbx_description
1 polymer ?
#
loop_
_entity_poly.entity_id
_entity_poly.type
_entity_poly.pdbx_seq_one_letter_code
_entity_poly.pdbx_strand_id
1 'polypeptide(L)'
;MTEDLDILVSLDAHRQQPKLGLVTLGPMLSYLQQKGYSEFRKEGLVIEGWPVQFLPVADDLDAEALAQAEEVEIEISAAEGSVKSRVLRPQHIVATALRTGRPKDRIRMVQFLEEDAVDLGALCDVIGRHGLLQAWQAFCHRTGMSDPCDVQLPP
;
A
#
# COMPACT_ATOMS: atom_id res chain seq x y z
N MET A 1 13.33 2.82 -11.15
CA MET A 1 13.16 1.38 -11.43
C MET A 1 12.62 0.73 -10.16
N THR A 2 11.66 -0.20 -10.26
CA THR A 2 11.13 -0.95 -9.11
C THR A 2 12.21 -1.89 -8.57
N GLU A 3 12.41 -1.94 -7.25
CA GLU A 3 13.50 -2.70 -6.62
C GLU A 3 13.01 -3.85 -5.71
N ASP A 4 11.76 -3.77 -5.25
CA ASP A 4 11.11 -4.68 -4.31
C ASP A 4 9.59 -4.73 -4.58
N LEU A 5 8.93 -5.71 -3.96
CA LEU A 5 7.48 -5.89 -4.01
C LEU A 5 6.90 -5.96 -2.59
N ASP A 6 6.03 -5.02 -2.26
CA ASP A 6 5.27 -5.02 -1.01
C ASP A 6 3.89 -5.67 -1.21
N ILE A 7 3.53 -6.60 -0.34
CA ILE A 7 2.21 -7.27 -0.32
C ILE A 7 1.53 -6.99 1.01
N LEU A 8 0.47 -6.19 0.98
CA LEU A 8 -0.37 -5.94 2.15
C LEU A 8 -1.27 -7.15 2.40
N VAL A 9 -1.23 -7.70 3.62
CA VAL A 9 -1.95 -8.91 4.01
C VAL A 9 -2.74 -8.73 5.29
N SER A 10 -3.96 -9.26 5.31
CA SER A 10 -4.71 -9.45 6.55
C SER A 10 -4.45 -10.85 7.08
N LEU A 11 -4.03 -10.94 8.34
CA LEU A 11 -3.75 -12.21 9.01
C LEU A 11 -4.93 -12.66 9.90
N ASP A 12 -6.07 -11.99 9.79
CA ASP A 12 -7.29 -12.20 10.60
C ASP A 12 -8.07 -13.48 10.25
N ALA A 13 -7.64 -14.24 9.24
CA ALA A 13 -8.30 -15.45 8.76
C ALA A 13 -8.43 -16.57 9.83
N HIS A 14 -7.76 -16.42 10.97
CA HIS A 14 -7.86 -17.34 12.12
C HIS A 14 -8.60 -16.74 13.33
N ARG A 15 -9.61 -15.90 13.13
CA ARG A 15 -10.52 -15.37 14.18
C ARG A 15 -11.25 -16.43 15.04
N GLN A 16 -11.04 -17.71 14.81
CA GLN A 16 -11.47 -18.80 15.70
C GLN A 16 -10.54 -19.01 16.91
N GLN A 17 -9.38 -18.33 16.99
CA GLN A 17 -8.53 -18.35 18.18
C GLN A 17 -8.74 -17.09 19.05
N PRO A 18 -8.71 -17.22 20.39
CA PRO A 18 -8.94 -16.10 21.30
C PRO A 18 -7.90 -14.99 21.06
N LYS A 19 -8.32 -13.73 21.31
CA LYS A 19 -7.63 -12.44 21.10
C LYS A 19 -6.24 -12.26 21.78
N LEU A 20 -5.57 -13.34 22.15
CA LEU A 20 -4.30 -13.37 22.89
C LEU A 20 -3.15 -14.06 22.14
N GLY A 21 -3.39 -14.58 20.93
CA GLY A 21 -2.33 -15.18 20.11
C GLY A 21 -1.54 -14.12 19.33
N LEU A 22 -0.20 -14.17 19.43
CA LEU A 22 0.68 -13.50 18.47
C LEU A 22 0.36 -14.02 17.06
N VAL A 23 -0.20 -13.15 16.22
CA VAL A 23 -0.42 -13.47 14.80
C VAL A 23 0.93 -13.30 14.10
N THR A 24 1.40 -14.35 13.43
CA THR A 24 2.74 -14.38 12.82
C THR A 24 2.65 -14.74 11.34
N LEU A 25 3.63 -14.27 10.56
CA LEU A 25 3.85 -14.69 9.17
C LEU A 25 4.40 -16.13 9.04
N GLY A 26 4.62 -16.82 10.16
CA GLY A 26 5.30 -18.12 10.23
C GLY A 26 4.73 -19.18 9.25
N PRO A 27 3.40 -19.37 9.16
CA PRO A 27 2.82 -20.30 8.20
C PRO A 27 3.12 -19.96 6.74
N MET A 28 3.05 -18.68 6.37
CA MET A 28 3.34 -18.22 5.00
C MET A 28 4.82 -18.40 4.65
N LEU A 29 5.71 -18.01 5.56
CA LEU A 29 7.15 -18.18 5.38
C LEU A 29 7.52 -19.67 5.30
N SER A 30 6.91 -20.52 6.12
CA SER A 30 7.12 -21.98 6.08
C SER A 30 6.67 -22.59 4.74
N TYR A 31 5.54 -22.13 4.21
CA TYR A 31 5.08 -22.54 2.88
C TYR A 31 6.07 -22.14 1.79
N LEU A 32 6.54 -20.89 1.79
CA LEU A 32 7.50 -20.40 0.80
C LEU A 32 8.86 -21.11 0.92
N GLN A 33 9.30 -21.44 2.14
CA GLN A 33 10.51 -22.22 2.37
C GLN A 33 10.40 -23.63 1.77
N GLN A 34 9.24 -24.29 1.89
CA GLN A 34 9.00 -25.59 1.24
C GLN A 34 9.03 -25.51 -0.30
N LYS A 35 8.82 -24.31 -0.86
CA LYS A 35 8.96 -24.03 -2.30
C LYS A 35 10.38 -23.65 -2.71
N GLY A 36 11.32 -23.58 -1.77
CA GLY A 36 12.72 -23.23 -2.02
C GLY A 36 13.08 -21.77 -1.76
N TYR A 37 12.13 -20.95 -1.31
CA TYR A 37 12.38 -19.53 -0.99
C TYR A 37 12.73 -19.38 0.48
N SER A 38 14.01 -19.16 0.78
CA SER A 38 14.51 -18.98 2.16
C SER A 38 15.49 -17.84 2.35
N GLU A 39 15.99 -17.25 1.25
CA GLU A 39 16.92 -16.12 1.30
C GLU A 39 16.15 -14.83 1.59
N PHE A 40 16.68 -13.99 2.48
CA PHE A 40 16.18 -12.64 2.72
C PHE A 40 17.17 -11.61 2.18
N ARG A 41 16.64 -10.56 1.55
CA ARG A 41 17.37 -9.36 1.18
C ARG A 41 16.66 -8.14 1.75
N LYS A 42 17.37 -7.40 2.62
CA LYS A 42 16.78 -6.33 3.46
C LYS A 42 15.56 -6.87 4.22
N GLU A 43 14.40 -6.26 4.08
CA GLU A 43 13.15 -6.63 4.76
C GLU A 43 12.32 -7.70 4.01
N GLY A 44 12.73 -8.13 2.81
CA GLY A 44 11.95 -9.02 1.94
C GLY A 44 12.53 -10.43 1.78
N LEU A 45 11.66 -11.43 1.62
CA LEU A 45 12.03 -12.78 1.18
C LEU A 45 12.28 -12.75 -0.33
N VAL A 46 13.40 -13.29 -0.80
CA VAL A 46 13.74 -13.32 -2.22
C VAL A 46 12.92 -14.40 -2.93
N ILE A 47 12.01 -13.97 -3.81
CA ILE A 47 11.19 -14.84 -4.68
C ILE A 47 11.52 -14.49 -6.12
N GLU A 48 12.03 -15.46 -6.89
CA GLU A 48 12.43 -15.27 -8.29
C GLU A 48 13.35 -14.04 -8.50
N GLY A 49 14.26 -13.80 -7.56
CA GLY A 49 15.24 -12.70 -7.60
C GLY A 49 14.74 -11.35 -7.04
N TRP A 50 13.45 -11.23 -6.71
CA TRP A 50 12.84 -10.02 -6.16
C TRP A 50 12.67 -10.11 -4.64
N PRO A 51 13.08 -9.09 -3.87
CA PRO A 51 12.71 -8.98 -2.46
C PRO A 51 11.21 -8.74 -2.33
N VAL A 52 10.49 -9.66 -1.70
CA VAL A 52 9.06 -9.57 -1.43
C VAL A 52 8.81 -9.39 0.06
N GLN A 53 8.21 -8.28 0.44
CA GLN A 53 7.86 -7.98 1.83
C GLN A 53 6.35 -8.17 2.06
N PHE A 54 5.99 -8.95 3.07
CA PHE A 54 4.60 -9.11 3.50
C PHE A 54 4.32 -8.14 4.65
N LEU A 55 3.47 -7.15 4.39
CA LEU A 55 3.10 -6.13 5.35
C LEU A 55 1.76 -6.52 5.99
N PRO A 56 1.68 -6.80 7.30
CA PRO A 56 0.40 -6.98 7.96
C PRO A 56 -0.35 -5.65 7.99
N VAL A 57 -1.66 -5.69 7.80
CA VAL A 57 -2.55 -4.53 8.06
C VAL A 57 -2.31 -4.02 9.48
N ALA A 58 -1.83 -2.78 9.60
CA ALA A 58 -1.46 -2.20 10.88
C ALA A 58 -2.53 -1.26 11.47
N ASP A 59 -3.37 -0.68 10.62
CA ASP A 59 -4.39 0.29 11.02
C ASP A 59 -5.56 0.38 10.03
N ASP A 60 -6.47 1.33 10.29
CA ASP A 60 -7.71 1.50 9.53
C ASP A 60 -7.47 1.95 8.08
N LEU A 61 -6.40 2.69 7.79
CA LEU A 61 -6.06 3.07 6.42
C LEU A 61 -5.56 1.87 5.64
N ASP A 62 -4.73 1.02 6.25
CA ASP A 62 -4.29 -0.23 5.64
C ASP A 62 -5.49 -1.17 5.40
N ALA A 63 -6.40 -1.28 6.37
CA ALA A 63 -7.59 -2.11 6.26
C ALA A 63 -8.51 -1.61 5.13
N GLU A 64 -8.71 -0.30 5.02
CA GLU A 64 -9.48 0.31 3.93
C GLU A 64 -8.80 0.09 2.58
N ALA A 65 -7.47 0.29 2.49
CA ALA A 65 -6.70 0.08 1.28
C ALA A 65 -6.80 -1.37 0.80
N LEU A 66 -6.68 -2.34 1.71
CA LEU A 66 -6.82 -3.76 1.38
C LEU A 66 -8.25 -4.12 0.94
N ALA A 67 -9.27 -3.54 1.59
CA ALA A 67 -10.66 -3.77 1.26
C ALA A 67 -11.01 -3.19 -0.13
N GLN A 68 -10.51 -2.00 -0.44
CA GLN A 68 -10.80 -1.30 -1.69
C GLN A 68 -9.81 -1.62 -2.83
N ALA A 69 -8.79 -2.46 -2.62
CA ALA A 69 -7.84 -2.84 -3.66
C ALA A 69 -8.57 -3.36 -4.91
N GLU A 70 -8.18 -2.82 -6.06
CA GLU A 70 -8.82 -3.06 -7.36
C GLU A 70 -8.21 -4.30 -8.03
N GLU A 71 -9.05 -5.12 -8.64
CA GLU A 71 -8.58 -6.24 -9.46
C GLU A 71 -8.07 -5.69 -10.80
N VAL A 72 -6.82 -6.00 -11.11
CA VAL A 72 -6.19 -5.73 -12.39
C VAL A 72 -5.72 -7.04 -13.01
N GLU A 73 -5.72 -7.10 -14.33
CA GLU A 73 -5.22 -8.24 -15.07
C GLU A 73 -3.79 -7.93 -15.55
N ILE A 74 -2.81 -8.67 -15.03
CA ILE A 74 -1.40 -8.50 -15.37
C ILE A 74 -1.02 -9.57 -16.38
N GLU A 75 -0.65 -9.17 -17.59
CA GLU A 75 -0.11 -10.09 -18.59
C GLU A 75 1.27 -10.61 -18.13
N ILE A 76 1.44 -11.93 -18.11
CA ILE A 76 2.73 -12.56 -17.80
C ILE A 76 3.53 -12.73 -19.09
N SER A 77 2.91 -13.36 -20.09
CA SER A 77 3.41 -13.45 -21.46
C SER A 77 2.31 -13.94 -22.40
N ALA A 78 2.49 -13.76 -23.70
CA ALA A 78 1.56 -14.29 -24.70
C ALA A 78 1.33 -15.82 -24.60
N ALA A 79 2.30 -16.57 -24.07
CA ALA A 79 2.21 -18.02 -23.92
C ALA A 79 1.59 -18.47 -22.58
N GLU A 80 1.80 -17.69 -21.52
CA GLU A 80 1.35 -18.03 -20.16
C GLU A 80 0.03 -17.34 -19.77
N GLY A 81 -0.40 -16.35 -20.55
CA GLY A 81 -1.61 -15.59 -20.33
C GLY A 81 -1.44 -14.50 -19.29
N SER A 82 -2.48 -14.28 -18.50
CA SER A 82 -2.60 -13.20 -17.52
C SER A 82 -2.90 -13.73 -16.12
N VAL A 83 -2.56 -12.93 -15.11
CA VAL A 83 -2.90 -13.18 -13.71
C VAL A 83 -3.72 -12.03 -13.15
N LYS A 84 -4.87 -12.37 -12.57
CA LYS A 84 -5.68 -11.44 -11.79
C LYS A 84 -4.99 -11.13 -10.47
N SER A 85 -4.73 -9.85 -10.25
CA SER A 85 -4.01 -9.35 -9.07
C SER A 85 -4.80 -8.21 -8.44
N ARG A 86 -4.84 -8.14 -7.12
CA ARG A 86 -5.44 -6.99 -6.42
C ARG A 86 -4.36 -5.97 -6.10
N VAL A 87 -4.50 -4.75 -6.61
CA VAL A 87 -3.53 -3.66 -6.45
C VAL A 87 -4.17 -2.54 -5.64
N LEU A 88 -3.40 -1.94 -4.72
CA LEU A 88 -3.88 -0.81 -3.93
C LEU A 88 -4.17 0.38 -4.83
N ARG A 89 -5.27 1.08 -4.55
CA ARG A 89 -5.65 2.26 -5.32
C ARG A 89 -4.64 3.40 -5.09
N PRO A 90 -4.33 4.22 -6.10
CA PRO A 90 -3.33 5.29 -6.00
C PRO A 90 -3.50 6.23 -4.80
N GLN A 91 -4.73 6.64 -4.48
CA GLN A 91 -5.01 7.52 -3.36
C GLN A 91 -4.69 6.91 -1.98
N HIS A 92 -4.85 5.59 -1.81
CA HIS A 92 -4.44 4.91 -0.58
C HIS A 92 -2.92 4.81 -0.47
N ILE A 93 -2.22 4.65 -1.61
CA ILE A 93 -0.75 4.68 -1.66
C ILE A 93 -0.25 6.08 -1.28
N VAL A 94 -0.85 7.13 -1.84
CA VAL A 94 -0.50 8.53 -1.52
C VAL A 94 -0.80 8.86 -0.05
N ALA A 95 -1.95 8.46 0.48
CA ALA A 95 -2.29 8.66 1.89
C ALA A 95 -1.31 7.92 2.82
N THR A 96 -0.92 6.69 2.47
CA THR A 96 0.09 5.92 3.21
C THR A 96 1.45 6.62 3.19
N ALA A 97 1.88 7.07 2.00
CA ALA A 97 3.12 7.82 1.81
C ALA A 97 3.15 9.14 2.59
N LEU A 98 2.00 9.84 2.65
CA LEU A 98 1.83 11.05 3.43
C LEU A 98 1.98 10.77 4.93
N ARG A 99 1.35 9.70 5.42
CA ARG A 99 1.39 9.28 6.83
C ARG A 99 2.81 8.86 7.26
N THR A 100 3.51 8.08 6.44
CA THR A 100 4.87 7.61 6.76
C THR A 100 5.90 8.73 6.65
N GLY A 101 5.68 9.70 5.76
CA GLY A 101 6.48 10.92 5.65
C GLY A 101 7.95 10.70 5.27
N ARG A 102 8.33 9.51 4.78
CA ARG A 102 9.73 9.20 4.44
C ARG A 102 10.17 10.08 3.25
N PRO A 103 11.45 10.51 3.19
CA PRO A 103 11.91 11.37 2.09
C PRO A 103 11.62 10.82 0.68
N LYS A 104 11.80 9.52 0.47
CA LYS A 104 11.48 8.85 -0.81
C LYS A 104 9.98 8.82 -1.13
N ASP A 105 9.13 8.74 -0.10
CA ASP A 105 7.68 8.67 -0.26
C ASP A 105 7.14 10.01 -0.78
N ARG A 106 7.74 11.13 -0.39
CA ARG A 106 7.36 12.46 -0.91
C ARG A 106 7.57 12.59 -2.41
N ILE A 107 8.68 12.06 -2.94
CA ILE A 107 8.96 12.07 -4.38
C ILE A 107 7.89 11.24 -5.10
N ARG A 108 7.57 10.06 -4.57
CA ARG A 108 6.55 9.18 -5.13
C ARG A 108 5.17 9.83 -5.14
N MET A 109 4.80 10.55 -4.09
CA MET A 109 3.54 11.31 -4.06
C MET A 109 3.46 12.34 -5.17
N VAL A 110 4.53 13.14 -5.37
CA VAL A 110 4.58 14.13 -6.45
C VAL A 110 4.41 13.46 -7.81
N GLN A 111 5.10 12.35 -8.06
CA GLN A 111 4.95 11.61 -9.32
C GLN A 111 3.52 11.14 -9.58
N PHE A 112 2.86 10.55 -8.57
CA PHE A 112 1.45 10.13 -8.69
C PHE A 112 0.51 11.28 -9.04
N LEU A 113 0.76 12.47 -8.49
CA LEU A 113 -0.04 13.67 -8.74
C LEU A 113 0.24 14.28 -10.12
N GLU A 114 1.51 14.33 -10.55
CA GLU A 114 1.92 14.86 -11.85
C GLU A 114 1.49 13.96 -13.02
N GLU A 115 1.39 12.65 -12.81
CA GLU A 115 0.96 11.68 -13.82
C GLU A 115 -0.57 11.58 -13.97
N ASP A 116 -1.34 12.43 -13.26
CA ASP A 116 -2.81 12.37 -13.17
C ASP A 116 -3.33 10.96 -12.79
N ALA A 117 -2.51 10.19 -12.08
CA ALA A 117 -2.80 8.81 -11.70
C ALA A 117 -3.73 8.71 -10.48
N VAL A 118 -4.06 9.85 -9.85
CA VAL A 118 -4.83 9.92 -8.61
C VAL A 118 -6.13 10.67 -8.83
N ASP A 119 -7.25 10.04 -8.48
CA ASP A 119 -8.52 10.76 -8.31
C ASP A 119 -8.42 11.67 -7.07
N LEU A 120 -8.35 12.98 -7.31
CA LEU A 120 -8.17 13.97 -6.25
C LEU A 120 -9.36 14.03 -5.29
N GLY A 121 -10.58 13.81 -5.76
CA GLY A 121 -11.76 13.75 -4.89
C GLY A 121 -11.68 12.56 -3.94
N ALA A 122 -11.39 11.38 -4.48
CA ALA A 122 -11.19 10.18 -3.67
C ALA A 122 -10.00 10.31 -2.71
N LEU A 123 -8.92 10.99 -3.12
CA LEU A 123 -7.79 11.28 -2.24
C LEU A 123 -8.20 12.19 -1.08
N CYS A 124 -8.93 13.27 -1.33
CA CYS A 124 -9.39 14.15 -0.26
C CYS A 124 -10.34 13.45 0.71
N ASP A 125 -11.21 12.57 0.22
CA ASP A 125 -12.06 11.72 1.07
C ASP A 125 -11.22 10.81 1.97
N VAL A 126 -10.20 10.13 1.43
CA VAL A 126 -9.30 9.26 2.20
C VAL A 126 -8.52 10.09 3.23
N ILE A 127 -7.95 11.23 2.84
CA ILE A 127 -7.23 12.14 3.73
C ILE A 127 -8.12 12.60 4.89
N GLY A 128 -9.37 12.97 4.61
CA GLY A 128 -10.35 13.39 5.60
C GLY A 128 -10.72 12.26 6.57
N ARG A 129 -11.10 11.09 6.05
CA ARG A 129 -11.49 9.92 6.88
C ARG A 129 -10.38 9.46 7.82
N HIS A 130 -9.12 9.55 7.38
CA HIS A 130 -7.95 9.07 8.12
C HIS A 130 -7.21 10.17 8.90
N GLY A 131 -7.80 11.37 9.01
CA GLY A 131 -7.26 12.45 9.84
C GLY A 131 -5.93 13.03 9.34
N LEU A 132 -5.65 12.94 8.04
CA LEU A 132 -4.38 13.34 7.43
C LEU A 132 -4.36 14.79 6.90
N LEU A 133 -5.42 15.57 7.12
CA LEU A 133 -5.58 16.93 6.56
C LEU A 133 -4.42 17.87 6.90
N GLN A 134 -3.97 17.90 8.16
CA GLN A 134 -2.86 18.79 8.55
C GLN A 134 -1.55 18.38 7.87
N ALA A 135 -1.30 17.08 7.74
CA ALA A 135 -0.11 16.57 7.06
C ALA A 135 -0.15 16.93 5.57
N TRP A 136 -1.33 16.82 4.95
CA TRP A 136 -1.57 17.17 3.56
C TRP A 136 -1.35 18.65 3.29
N GLN A 137 -1.97 19.54 4.08
CA GLN A 137 -1.79 20.99 3.98
C GLN A 137 -0.31 21.38 4.12
N ALA A 138 0.40 20.77 5.08
CA ALA A 138 1.83 20.98 5.24
C ALA A 138 2.63 20.48 4.02
N PHE A 139 2.20 19.41 3.37
CA PHE A 139 2.80 18.92 2.13
C PHE A 139 2.56 19.88 0.96
N CYS A 140 1.33 20.35 0.73
CA CYS A 140 1.00 21.36 -0.28
C CYS A 140 1.81 22.64 -0.09
N HIS A 141 1.88 23.17 1.15
CA HIS A 141 2.64 24.37 1.46
C HIS A 141 4.13 24.22 1.15
N ARG A 142 4.73 23.07 1.50
CA ARG A 142 6.16 22.80 1.23
C ARG A 142 6.47 22.63 -0.26
N THR A 143 5.53 22.11 -1.03
CA THR A 143 5.72 21.83 -2.47
C THR A 143 5.28 22.99 -3.35
N GLY A 144 4.59 24.00 -2.80
CA GLY A 144 4.00 25.10 -3.57
C GLY A 144 2.79 24.66 -4.40
N MET A 145 2.23 23.48 -4.11
CA MET A 145 1.07 22.93 -4.81
C MET A 145 -0.22 23.56 -4.26
N SER A 146 -1.18 23.82 -5.16
CA SER A 146 -2.55 24.17 -4.73
C SER A 146 -3.14 23.03 -3.93
N ASP A 147 -3.85 23.31 -2.85
CA ASP A 147 -4.51 22.27 -2.05
C ASP A 147 -5.86 21.89 -2.70
N PRO A 148 -5.99 20.69 -3.31
CA PRO A 148 -7.26 20.24 -3.89
C PRO A 148 -8.30 19.86 -2.84
N CYS A 149 -7.90 19.70 -1.58
CA CYS A 149 -8.78 19.36 -0.47
C CYS A 149 -9.27 20.60 0.29
N ASP A 150 -8.88 21.80 -0.13
CA ASP A 150 -9.34 23.09 0.42
C ASP A 150 -10.76 23.47 -0.04
N VAL A 151 -11.57 22.47 -0.41
CA VAL A 151 -13.01 22.63 -0.55
C VAL A 151 -13.57 22.64 0.86
N GLN A 152 -13.81 23.83 1.40
CA GLN A 152 -14.42 24.10 2.72
C GLN A 152 -15.33 22.94 3.15
N LEU A 153 -14.86 22.12 4.10
CA LEU A 153 -15.69 21.14 4.79
C LEU A 153 -16.94 21.88 5.30
N PRO A 154 -18.15 21.37 5.06
CA PRO A 154 -19.34 22.00 5.61
C PRO A 154 -19.22 22.06 7.14
N PRO A 155 -19.75 23.13 7.77
CA PRO A 155 -19.57 23.41 9.20
C PRO A 155 -20.12 22.32 10.11
#